data_AF-A0A4V1VH06-F1
#
_entry.id   AF-A0A4V1VH06-F1
#
_cell.length_a   1.000
_cell.length_b   1.000
_cell.length_c   1.000
_cell.angle_alpha   90.00
_cell.angle_beta   90.00
_cell.angle_gamma   90.00
#
_symmetry.space_group_name_H-M   'P 1'
#
loop_
_entity.id
_entity.type
_entity.pdbx_description
1 polymer ?
#
loop_
_entity_poly.entity_id
_entity_poly.type
_entity_poly.pdbx_seq_one_letter_code
_entity_poly.pdbx_strand_id
1 'polypeptide(L)'
;MAAPLAPFLPVHPEAELIALCDRHPALLAAFNACDQDSGPTNPEWVAYEASLNAVSDARPRTLAGMQAKARAAKAEALMPDGSEQPDNTIAAHWSWEMMNDLVQLSGGAL
;
A
#
# COMPACT_ATOMS: atom_id res chain seq x y z
N MET A 1 -40.95 19.73 6.75
CA MET A 1 -40.18 18.60 7.33
C MET A 1 -38.74 18.77 6.85
N ALA A 2 -37.80 19.04 7.75
CA ALA A 2 -36.37 19.14 7.43
C ALA A 2 -35.75 17.74 7.49
N ALA A 3 -35.02 17.34 6.46
CA ALA A 3 -34.29 16.08 6.43
C ALA A 3 -33.14 16.13 7.45
N PRO A 4 -32.86 15.04 8.19
CA PRO A 4 -31.75 15.01 9.14
C PRO A 4 -30.43 15.06 8.35
N LEU A 5 -29.58 16.02 8.68
CA LEU A 5 -28.21 16.11 8.17
C LEU A 5 -27.47 14.86 8.66
N ALA A 6 -27.05 14.01 7.73
CA ALA A 6 -26.19 12.87 8.04
C ALA A 6 -24.93 13.40 8.76
N PRO A 7 -24.46 12.75 9.84
CA PRO A 7 -23.25 13.17 10.52
C PRO A 7 -22.08 13.11 9.53
N PHE A 8 -21.38 14.24 9.41
CA PHE A 8 -20.12 14.32 8.68
C PHE A 8 -19.10 13.51 9.49
N LEU A 9 -18.89 12.26 9.10
CA LEU A 9 -17.79 11.47 9.66
C LEU A 9 -16.48 12.15 9.24
N PRO A 10 -15.54 12.40 10.18
CA PRO A 10 -14.24 12.94 9.80
C PRO A 10 -13.56 11.95 8.85
N VAL A 11 -13.26 12.41 7.64
CA VAL A 11 -12.43 11.65 6.70
C VAL A 11 -11.07 11.47 7.36
N HIS A 12 -10.60 10.23 7.48
CA HIS A 12 -9.26 9.95 8.01
C HIS A 12 -8.23 10.74 7.18
N PRO A 13 -7.25 11.43 7.80
CA PRO A 13 -6.30 12.28 7.08
C PRO A 13 -5.48 11.55 6.00
N GLU A 14 -5.47 10.22 6.05
CA GLU A 14 -4.81 9.33 5.09
C GLU A 14 -5.77 8.33 4.44
N ALA A 15 -7.06 8.66 4.33
CA ALA A 15 -8.07 7.77 3.75
C ALA A 15 -7.70 7.29 2.33
N GLU A 16 -7.10 8.17 1.52
CA GLU A 16 -6.65 7.84 0.16
C GLU A 16 -5.49 6.83 0.16
N LEU A 17 -4.49 7.02 1.03
CA LEU A 17 -3.38 6.07 1.19
C LEU A 17 -3.89 4.71 1.66
N ILE A 18 -4.78 4.70 2.66
CA ILE A 18 -5.37 3.46 3.17
C ILE A 18 -6.10 2.73 2.05
N ALA A 19 -6.96 3.43 1.29
CA ALA A 19 -7.69 2.83 0.17
C ALA A 19 -6.77 2.36 -0.97
N LEU A 20 -5.65 3.05 -1.21
CA LEU A 20 -4.63 2.62 -2.16
C LEU A 20 -3.99 1.31 -1.70
N CYS A 21 -3.48 1.26 -0.47
CA CYS A 21 -2.86 0.07 0.10
C CYS A 21 -3.82 -1.12 0.21
N ASP A 22 -5.10 -0.89 0.52
CA ASP A 22 -6.12 -1.95 0.59
C ASP A 22 -6.42 -2.55 -0.79
N ARG A 23 -6.29 -1.76 -1.86
CA ARG A 23 -6.52 -2.19 -3.25
C ARG A 23 -5.29 -2.85 -3.89
N HIS A 24 -4.08 -2.47 -3.44
CA HIS A 24 -2.81 -2.94 -3.99
C HIS A 24 -2.71 -4.48 -4.13
N PRO A 25 -3.08 -5.30 -3.12
CA PRO A 25 -3.03 -6.76 -3.24
C PRO A 25 -3.91 -7.32 -4.38
N ALA A 26 -5.05 -6.69 -4.66
CA ALA A 26 -5.92 -7.12 -5.76
C ALA A 26 -5.32 -6.78 -7.14
N LEU A 27 -4.58 -5.67 -7.25
CA LEU A 27 -3.87 -5.30 -8.48
C LEU A 27 -2.70 -6.24 -8.73
N LEU A 28 -1.92 -6.55 -7.69
CA LEU A 28 -0.86 -7.56 -7.76
C LEU A 28 -1.42 -8.93 -8.16
N ALA A 29 -2.53 -9.36 -7.57
CA ALA A 29 -3.18 -10.62 -7.92
C ALA A 29 -3.67 -10.65 -9.38
N ALA A 30 -4.23 -9.54 -9.88
CA ALA A 30 -4.67 -9.42 -11.27
C ALA A 30 -3.48 -9.52 -12.24
N PHE A 31 -2.36 -8.84 -11.95
CA PHE A 31 -1.14 -8.93 -12.75
C PHE A 31 -0.53 -10.35 -12.71
N ASN A 32 -0.47 -10.98 -11.54
CA ASN A 32 0.06 -12.34 -11.42
C ASN A 32 -0.79 -13.40 -12.17
N ALA A 33 -2.07 -13.11 -12.41
CA ALA A 33 -2.99 -13.99 -13.11
C ALA A 33 -2.98 -13.82 -14.66
N CYS A 34 -2.38 -12.76 -15.19
CA CYS A 34 -2.19 -12.59 -16.62
C CYS A 34 -0.85 -13.19 -17.09
N ASP A 35 -0.50 -13.05 -18.37
CA ASP A 35 0.74 -13.60 -18.94
C ASP A 35 2.03 -12.90 -18.43
N GLN A 36 1.91 -12.03 -17.42
CA GLN A 36 3.00 -11.29 -16.76
C GLN A 36 3.84 -10.43 -17.72
N ASP A 37 3.24 -9.96 -18.83
CA ASP A 37 3.87 -8.98 -19.72
C ASP A 37 4.00 -7.62 -19.01
N SER A 38 5.21 -7.22 -18.60
CA SER A 38 5.48 -5.92 -17.96
C SER A 38 5.49 -4.73 -18.94
N GLY A 39 4.61 -4.76 -19.94
CA GLY A 39 4.54 -3.77 -21.01
C GLY A 39 3.44 -2.71 -20.80
N PRO A 40 3.58 -1.52 -21.40
CA PRO A 40 2.55 -0.46 -21.32
C PRO A 40 1.23 -0.84 -22.01
N THR A 41 1.22 -1.94 -22.76
CA THR A 41 0.03 -2.50 -23.42
C THR A 41 -0.76 -3.46 -22.52
N ASN A 42 -0.17 -3.92 -21.42
CA ASN A 42 -0.84 -4.78 -20.44
C ASN A 42 -1.51 -3.91 -19.37
N PRO A 43 -2.85 -3.82 -19.34
CA PRO A 43 -3.56 -2.95 -18.41
C PRO A 43 -3.39 -3.40 -16.95
N GLU A 44 -3.23 -4.70 -16.68
CA GLU A 44 -2.97 -5.22 -15.33
C GLU A 44 -1.59 -4.79 -14.84
N TRP A 45 -0.56 -4.85 -15.71
CA TRP A 45 0.78 -4.33 -15.40
C TRP A 45 0.71 -2.84 -15.09
N VAL A 46 0.09 -2.03 -15.96
CA VAL A 46 0.02 -0.57 -15.78
C VAL A 46 -0.70 -0.20 -14.48
N ALA A 47 -1.78 -0.90 -14.13
CA ALA A 47 -2.51 -0.65 -12.90
C ALA A 47 -1.69 -1.03 -11.65
N TYR A 48 -1.01 -2.17 -11.69
CA TYR A 48 -0.11 -2.62 -10.64
C TYR A 48 1.13 -1.71 -10.49
N GLU A 49 1.79 -1.33 -11.58
CA GLU A 49 2.94 -0.45 -11.58
C GLU A 49 2.58 0.94 -11.02
N ALA A 50 1.41 1.47 -11.40
CA ALA A 50 0.92 2.72 -10.84
C ALA A 50 0.68 2.64 -9.32
N SER A 51 0.11 1.53 -8.82
CA SER A 51 -0.08 1.37 -7.38
C SER A 51 1.24 1.14 -6.64
N LEU A 52 2.15 0.35 -7.22
CA LEU A 52 3.49 0.12 -6.70
C LEU A 52 4.26 1.43 -6.50
N ASN A 53 4.28 2.28 -7.53
CA ASN A 53 4.95 3.59 -7.46
C ASN A 53 4.28 4.50 -6.42
N ALA A 54 2.94 4.58 -6.42
CA ALA A 54 2.22 5.42 -5.48
C ALA A 54 2.38 4.98 -4.01
N VAL A 55 2.41 3.67 -3.74
CA VAL A 55 2.67 3.14 -2.37
C VAL A 55 4.13 3.37 -1.98
N SER A 56 5.07 3.26 -2.92
CA SER A 56 6.49 3.53 -2.68
C SER A 56 6.72 4.97 -2.25
N ASP A 57 6.13 5.93 -2.97
CA ASP A 57 6.27 7.35 -2.69
C ASP A 57 5.51 7.79 -1.43
N ALA A 58 4.55 6.99 -0.96
CA ALA A 58 3.77 7.32 0.23
C ALA A 58 4.63 7.38 1.49
N ARG A 59 4.43 8.45 2.27
CA ARG A 59 5.05 8.70 3.58
C ARG A 59 3.95 8.78 4.64
N PRO A 60 3.54 7.64 5.25
CA PRO A 60 2.47 7.62 6.24
C PRO A 60 2.84 8.45 7.47
N ARG A 61 1.91 9.29 7.91
CA ARG A 61 2.02 10.19 9.07
C ARG A 61 1.14 9.75 10.24
N THR A 62 0.44 8.64 10.09
CA THR A 62 -0.36 8.03 11.17
C THR A 62 -0.06 6.53 11.25
N LEU A 63 -0.30 5.96 12.44
CA LEU A 63 -0.19 4.51 12.62
C LEU A 63 -1.15 3.73 11.70
N ALA A 64 -2.32 4.28 11.38
CA ALA A 64 -3.26 3.63 10.47
C ALA A 64 -2.71 3.57 9.02
N GLY A 65 -2.11 4.67 8.54
CA GLY A 65 -1.44 4.70 7.24
C GLY A 65 -0.25 3.75 7.19
N MET A 66 0.56 3.69 8.25
CA MET A 66 1.67 2.74 8.36
C MET A 66 1.20 1.29 8.33
N GLN A 67 0.14 0.97 9.08
CA GLN A 67 -0.45 -0.37 9.08
C GLN A 67 -0.97 -0.75 7.69
N ALA A 68 -1.56 0.19 6.95
CA ALA A 68 -2.02 -0.05 5.59
C ALA A 68 -0.84 -0.33 4.64
N LYS A 69 0.21 0.52 4.65
CA LYS A 69 1.43 0.28 3.85
C LYS A 69 2.11 -1.04 4.22
N ALA A 70 2.12 -1.42 5.49
CA ALA A 70 2.64 -2.70 5.94
C ALA A 70 1.86 -3.89 5.35
N ARG A 71 0.52 -3.82 5.28
CA ARG A 71 -0.28 -4.88 4.63
C ARG A 71 0.03 -5.00 3.14
N ALA A 72 0.21 -3.88 2.45
CA ALA A 72 0.64 -3.89 1.04
C ALA A 72 2.03 -4.52 0.89
N ALA A 73 3.00 -4.18 1.75
CA ALA A 73 4.33 -4.80 1.76
C ALA A 73 4.26 -6.32 1.99
N LYS A 74 3.39 -6.76 2.90
CA LYS A 74 3.20 -8.19 3.15
C LYS A 74 2.63 -8.93 1.94
N ALA A 75 1.75 -8.30 1.17
CA ALA A 75 1.23 -8.90 -0.06
C ALA A 75 2.33 -9.09 -1.11
N GLU A 76 3.25 -8.14 -1.23
CA GLU A 76 4.42 -8.22 -2.13
C GLU A 76 5.41 -9.31 -1.73
N ALA A 77 5.52 -9.61 -0.44
CA ALA A 77 6.37 -10.67 0.08
C ALA A 77 5.70 -12.05 0.10
N LEU A 78 4.40 -12.16 -0.21
CA LEU A 78 3.64 -13.39 -0.03
C LEU A 78 3.88 -14.36 -1.20
N MET A 79 4.39 -15.54 -0.87
CA MET A 79 4.61 -16.63 -1.81
C MET A 79 3.33 -17.47 -2.00
N PRO A 80 3.21 -18.22 -3.12
CA PRO A 80 2.06 -19.10 -3.36
C PRO A 80 1.84 -20.19 -2.29
N ASP A 81 2.90 -20.59 -1.59
CA ASP A 81 2.85 -21.55 -0.48
C ASP A 81 2.45 -20.91 0.86
N GLY A 82 2.19 -19.60 0.88
CA GLY A 82 1.82 -18.83 2.06
C GLY A 82 3.00 -18.36 2.91
N SER A 83 4.25 -18.67 2.52
CA SER A 83 5.44 -18.13 3.19
C SER A 83 5.67 -16.66 2.82
N GLU A 84 6.36 -15.92 3.69
CA GLU A 84 6.77 -14.55 3.43
C GLU A 84 8.26 -14.52 3.05
N GLN A 85 8.58 -14.02 1.85
CA GLN A 85 9.94 -13.84 1.34
C GLN A 85 10.14 -12.37 0.92
N PRO A 86 10.47 -11.48 1.87
CA PRO A 86 10.66 -10.07 1.56
C PRO A 86 11.94 -9.79 0.75
N ASP A 87 12.92 -10.69 0.79
CA ASP A 87 14.21 -10.51 0.13
C ASP A 87 14.05 -10.38 -1.40
N ASN A 88 14.77 -9.43 -2.00
CA ASN A 88 14.70 -9.10 -3.42
C ASN A 88 13.31 -8.64 -3.91
N THR A 89 12.42 -8.23 -3.00
CA THR A 89 11.13 -7.61 -3.33
C THR A 89 11.09 -6.14 -2.89
N ILE A 90 10.10 -5.39 -3.37
CA ILE A 90 9.85 -4.02 -2.89
C ILE A 90 9.52 -3.99 -1.39
N ALA A 91 9.02 -5.10 -0.82
CA ALA A 91 8.66 -5.20 0.59
C ALA A 91 9.87 -4.97 1.51
N ALA A 92 11.07 -5.43 1.11
CA ALA A 92 12.30 -5.15 1.86
C ALA A 92 12.59 -3.64 1.94
N HIS A 93 12.39 -2.92 0.83
CA HIS A 93 12.58 -1.49 0.79
C HIS A 93 11.56 -0.75 1.66
N TRP A 94 10.26 -1.05 1.48
CA TRP A 94 9.20 -0.44 2.28
C TRP A 94 9.36 -0.73 3.77
N SER A 95 9.86 -1.91 4.14
CA SER A 95 10.11 -2.27 5.54
C SER A 95 11.12 -1.33 6.20
N TRP A 96 12.20 -0.98 5.48
CA TRP A 96 13.18 -0.02 5.99
C TRP A 96 12.61 1.40 6.08
N GLU A 97 11.88 1.85 5.06
CA GLU A 97 11.20 3.16 5.09
C GLU A 97 10.21 3.27 6.25
N MET A 98 9.41 2.23 6.50
CA MET A 98 8.44 2.22 7.61
C MET A 98 9.12 2.29 8.98
N MET A 99 10.30 1.70 9.16
CA MET A 99 11.06 1.87 10.41
C MET A 99 11.51 3.31 10.60
N ASN A 100 11.95 3.98 9.52
CA ASN A 100 12.31 5.40 9.56
C ASN A 100 11.09 6.28 9.88
N ASP A 101 9.96 6.01 9.24
CA ASP A 101 8.70 6.72 9.49
C ASP A 101 8.25 6.55 10.95
N LEU A 102 8.40 5.35 11.52
CA LEU A 102 8.07 5.08 12.93
C LEU A 102 8.93 5.90 13.89
N VAL A 103 10.24 5.96 13.63
CA VAL A 103 11.18 6.76 14.44
C VAL A 103 10.77 8.23 14.40
N GLN A 104 10.48 8.76 13.21
CA GLN A 104 10.05 10.16 13.05
C GLN A 104 8.73 10.45 13.78
N LEU A 105 7.74 9.55 13.69
CA LEU A 105 6.46 9.70 14.39
C LEU A 105 6.60 9.68 15.91
N SER A 106 7.60 8.97 16.43
CA SER A 106 7.91 8.95 17.86
C SER A 106 8.69 10.19 18.35
N GLY A 107 8.97 11.14 17.46
CA GLY A 107 9.75 12.34 17.78
C GLY A 107 11.27 12.11 17.76
N GLY A 108 11.73 10.97 17.24
CA GLY A 108 13.14 10.72 16.99
C GLY A 108 13.63 11.47 15.75
N ALA A 109 14.83 12.03 15.81
CA ALA A 109 15.56 12.49 14.63
C ALA A 109 16.45 11.34 14.13
N LEU A 110 16.46 11.12 12.81
CA LEU A 110 17.40 10.22 12.14
C LEU A 110 18.74 10.93 11.92
#